data_AF-A0A416RUK3-F1
#
_entry.id   AF-A0A416RUK3-F1
#
_cell.length_a   1.000
_cell.length_b   1.000
_cell.length_c   1.000
_cell.angle_alpha   90.00
_cell.angle_beta   90.00
_cell.angle_gamma   90.00
#
_symmetry.space_group_name_H-M   'P 1'
#
loop_
_entity.id
_entity.type
_entity.pdbx_description
1 polymer ?
#
loop_
_entity_poly.entity_id
_entity_poly.type
_entity_poly.pdbx_seq_one_letter_code
_entity_poly.pdbx_strand_id
1 'polypeptide(L)'
;MAVLMAMTMILSMSMTAFAADAADAPKGTLTVNNTVEGKTLDLYQIFTATKSGENVAYTLNSAYEGFFKNNTRIPGSESLTGEALSEAAYNYVKEQVGANGEAATAKTFAKDVLGWILDSKNHITATKTVNTTATSTVVSDLAYGYYLVYPKGATDTSTAPGNQTYTSAASLVSITADTATINMKSNYPTVDKKIIPAQSGSGITVGAIVDAS
;
A
#
# COMPACT_ATOMS: atom_id res chain seq x y z
N MET A 1 -19.34 2.55 -1.10
CA MET A 1 -18.82 1.26 -0.60
C MET A 1 -17.62 0.89 -1.45
N ALA A 2 -16.42 0.77 -0.86
CA ALA A 2 -15.29 0.22 -1.58
C ALA A 2 -15.50 -1.29 -1.67
N VAL A 3 -15.73 -1.81 -2.88
CA VAL A 3 -15.66 -3.24 -3.13
C VAL A 3 -14.18 -3.61 -3.06
N LEU A 4 -13.74 -4.00 -1.86
CA LEU A 4 -12.54 -4.78 -1.71
C LEU A 4 -12.87 -6.15 -2.31
N MET A 5 -12.17 -6.55 -3.38
CA MET A 5 -12.45 -7.85 -3.98
C MET A 5 -12.29 -8.93 -2.91
N ALA A 6 -13.33 -9.74 -2.77
CA ALA A 6 -13.41 -10.80 -1.77
C ALA A 6 -12.19 -11.72 -1.90
N MET A 7 -11.44 -11.81 -0.82
CA MET A 7 -10.28 -12.68 -0.69
C MET A 7 -10.76 -14.12 -0.42
N THR A 8 -11.02 -14.91 -1.46
CA THR A 8 -11.12 -16.37 -1.28
C THR A 8 -9.71 -16.94 -1.11
N MET A 9 -9.15 -16.81 0.10
CA MET A 9 -7.83 -17.31 0.48
C MET A 9 -7.90 -18.79 0.87
N ILE A 10 -7.94 -19.68 -0.12
CA ILE A 10 -7.76 -21.12 0.11
C ILE A 10 -6.26 -21.41 0.12
N LEU A 11 -5.72 -21.65 1.32
CA LEU A 11 -4.37 -22.12 1.51
C LEU A 11 -4.38 -23.65 1.44
N SER A 12 -3.78 -24.24 0.40
CA SER A 12 -3.35 -25.64 0.45
C SER A 12 -1.92 -25.67 0.95
N MET A 13 -1.66 -26.49 1.97
CA MET A 13 -0.31 -26.73 2.47
C MET A 13 0.59 -27.39 1.42
N SER A 14 1.87 -27.06 1.53
CA SER A 14 3.04 -27.76 0.96
C SER A 14 2.93 -28.19 -0.50
N MET A 15 3.22 -27.25 -1.39
CA MET A 15 4.03 -27.61 -2.55
C MET A 15 5.39 -26.96 -2.33
N THR A 16 6.45 -27.77 -2.37
CA THR A 16 7.80 -27.27 -2.67
C THR A 16 7.63 -26.25 -3.78
N ALA A 17 7.89 -24.97 -3.49
CA ALA A 17 7.82 -23.91 -4.47
C ALA A 17 8.77 -24.30 -5.59
N PHE A 18 8.22 -24.84 -6.68
CA PHE A 18 9.00 -25.02 -7.88
C PHE A 18 9.50 -23.62 -8.22
N ALA A 19 10.80 -23.47 -8.31
CA ALA A 19 11.42 -22.35 -8.98
C ALA A 19 11.01 -22.44 -10.46
N ALA A 20 9.76 -22.15 -10.76
CA ALA A 20 9.37 -21.74 -12.08
C ALA A 20 10.25 -20.54 -12.39
N ASP A 21 10.91 -20.58 -13.55
CA ASP A 21 11.75 -19.49 -14.01
C ASP A 21 10.97 -18.17 -13.83
N ALA A 22 11.52 -17.24 -13.06
CA ALA A 22 10.79 -16.04 -12.63
C ALA A 22 10.29 -15.19 -13.82
N ALA A 23 10.81 -15.43 -15.02
CA ALA A 23 10.36 -14.79 -16.25
C ALA A 23 9.00 -15.32 -16.76
N ASP A 24 8.70 -16.61 -16.56
CA ASP A 24 7.48 -17.29 -17.04
C ASP A 24 6.40 -17.44 -15.95
N ALA A 25 6.65 -16.94 -14.75
CA ALA A 25 5.64 -16.91 -13.69
C ALA A 25 4.43 -16.06 -14.11
N PRO A 26 3.18 -16.49 -13.80
CA PRO A 26 1.99 -15.70 -14.08
C PRO A 26 2.08 -14.29 -13.49
N LYS A 27 1.72 -13.30 -14.31
CA LYS A 27 1.70 -11.89 -13.92
C LYS A 27 0.28 -11.35 -13.96
N GLY A 28 -0.03 -10.49 -13.00
CA GLY A 28 -1.29 -9.78 -12.92
C GLY A 28 -1.15 -8.31 -13.29
N THR A 29 -2.31 -7.69 -13.50
CA THR A 29 -2.46 -6.26 -13.74
C THR A 29 -3.29 -5.65 -12.62
N LEU A 30 -2.82 -4.55 -12.05
CA LEU A 30 -3.57 -3.78 -11.05
C LEU A 30 -4.10 -2.50 -11.69
N THR A 31 -5.41 -2.28 -11.59
CA THR A 31 -6.03 -0.98 -11.87
C THR A 31 -6.24 -0.21 -10.58
N VAL A 32 -5.63 0.97 -10.47
CA VAL A 32 -5.78 1.88 -9.34
C VAL A 32 -6.64 3.05 -9.78
N ASN A 33 -7.88 3.10 -9.28
CA ASN A 33 -8.82 4.18 -9.55
C ASN A 33 -8.65 5.33 -8.54
N ASN A 34 -9.20 6.49 -8.89
CA ASN A 34 -9.13 7.73 -8.12
C ASN A 34 -7.70 8.21 -7.89
N THR A 35 -6.82 7.97 -8.85
CA THR A 35 -5.47 8.52 -8.82
C THR A 35 -5.51 10.02 -9.10
N VAL A 36 -4.47 10.74 -8.66
CA VAL A 36 -4.29 12.15 -8.99
C VAL A 36 -3.19 12.24 -10.04
N GLU A 37 -3.43 12.93 -11.14
CA GLU A 37 -2.46 13.10 -12.23
C GLU A 37 -1.16 13.78 -11.75
N GLY A 38 -0.03 13.38 -12.34
CA GLY A 38 1.29 13.94 -12.03
C GLY A 38 1.84 13.51 -10.66
N LYS A 39 1.30 12.43 -10.08
CA LYS A 39 1.78 11.82 -8.84
C LYS A 39 2.48 10.49 -9.11
N THR A 40 2.99 9.90 -8.05
CA THR A 40 3.72 8.63 -8.11
C THR A 40 3.04 7.61 -7.20
N LEU A 41 2.88 6.38 -7.69
CA LEU A 41 2.46 5.22 -6.92
C LEU A 41 3.66 4.30 -6.71
N ASP A 42 3.98 4.03 -5.45
CA ASP A 42 4.95 3.01 -5.05
C ASP A 42 4.19 1.75 -4.61
N LEU A 43 4.54 0.61 -5.20
CA LEU A 43 3.98 -0.70 -4.87
C LEU A 43 5.03 -1.53 -4.14
N TYR A 44 4.62 -2.14 -3.04
CA TYR A 44 5.49 -2.88 -2.12
C TYR A 44 4.98 -4.31 -1.98
N GLN A 45 5.69 -5.28 -2.55
CA GLN A 45 5.32 -6.70 -2.46
C GLN A 45 5.73 -7.28 -1.10
N ILE A 46 4.75 -7.48 -0.22
CA ILE A 46 4.98 -8.06 1.11
C ILE A 46 5.12 -9.59 0.99
N PHE A 47 4.23 -10.21 0.22
CA PHE A 47 4.28 -11.65 -0.06
C PHE A 47 4.30 -11.88 -1.57
N THR A 48 5.11 -12.83 -2.00
CA THR A 48 4.99 -13.44 -3.33
C THR A 48 3.93 -14.54 -3.25
N ALA A 49 3.13 -14.70 -4.31
CA ALA A 49 2.12 -15.74 -4.38
C ALA A 49 2.40 -16.69 -5.55
N THR A 50 2.28 -17.99 -5.28
CA THR A 50 2.36 -19.05 -6.28
C THR A 50 1.03 -19.77 -6.34
N LYS A 51 0.48 -19.94 -7.55
CA LYS A 51 -0.81 -20.58 -7.78
C LYS A 51 -0.63 -22.01 -8.28
N SER A 52 -1.37 -22.95 -7.71
CA SER A 52 -1.46 -24.34 -8.16
C SER A 52 -2.92 -24.78 -8.17
N GLY A 53 -3.51 -24.84 -9.37
CA GLY A 53 -4.94 -25.03 -9.53
C GLY A 53 -5.75 -23.87 -8.90
N GLU A 54 -6.64 -24.21 -7.97
CA GLU A 54 -7.42 -23.23 -7.20
C GLU A 54 -6.71 -22.69 -5.96
N ASN A 55 -5.57 -23.30 -5.59
CA ASN A 55 -4.86 -22.94 -4.38
C ASN A 55 -3.80 -21.87 -4.62
N VAL A 56 -3.60 -21.01 -3.62
CA VAL A 56 -2.57 -19.98 -3.64
C VAL A 56 -1.70 -20.12 -2.39
N ALA A 57 -0.40 -20.27 -2.59
CA ALA A 57 0.60 -20.23 -1.52
C ALA A 57 1.24 -18.85 -1.46
N TYR A 58 1.43 -18.31 -0.25
CA TYR A 58 2.11 -17.04 -0.04
C TYR A 58 3.46 -17.25 0.65
N THR A 59 4.50 -16.61 0.13
CA THR A 59 5.86 -16.62 0.68
C THR A 59 6.25 -15.20 1.06
N LEU A 60 6.69 -15.00 2.30
CA LEU A 60 7.12 -13.69 2.77
C LEU A 60 8.37 -13.24 2.00
N ASN A 61 8.35 -12.00 1.50
CA ASN A 61 9.55 -11.41 0.91
C ASN A 61 10.55 -11.10 2.03
N SER A 62 11.80 -11.53 1.87
CA SER A 62 12.84 -11.45 2.89
C SER A 62 13.09 -10.03 3.41
N ALA A 63 12.86 -9.02 2.56
CA ALA A 63 12.95 -7.61 2.95
C ALA A 63 12.01 -7.26 4.11
N TYR A 64 10.91 -7.99 4.32
CA TYR A 64 9.91 -7.72 5.34
C TYR A 64 10.05 -8.60 6.59
N GLU A 65 11.03 -9.50 6.66
CA GLU A 65 11.24 -10.33 7.85
C GLU A 65 11.37 -9.48 9.12
N GLY A 66 12.08 -8.36 9.05
CA GLY A 66 12.26 -7.46 10.20
C GLY A 66 10.95 -6.87 10.75
N PHE A 67 9.92 -6.71 9.91
CA PHE A 67 8.61 -6.26 10.36
C PHE A 67 7.89 -7.34 11.18
N PHE A 68 7.99 -8.59 10.71
CA PHE A 68 7.26 -9.74 11.28
C PHE A 68 8.02 -10.46 12.40
N LYS A 69 9.35 -10.33 12.47
CA LYS A 69 10.18 -10.75 13.62
C LYS A 69 10.02 -9.76 14.77
N ASN A 70 8.81 -9.74 15.33
CA ASN A 70 8.46 -8.88 16.43
C ASN A 70 7.60 -9.67 17.42
N ASN A 71 8.17 -9.99 18.58
CA ASN A 71 7.52 -10.83 19.58
C ASN A 71 6.22 -10.22 20.16
N THR A 72 6.04 -8.90 20.06
CA THR A 72 4.79 -8.23 20.45
C THR A 72 3.68 -8.41 19.42
N ARG A 73 4.00 -8.50 18.13
CA ARG A 73 3.04 -8.74 17.04
C ARG A 73 2.76 -10.23 16.85
N ILE A 74 3.82 -11.02 16.78
CA ILE A 74 3.78 -12.46 16.56
C ILE A 74 4.65 -13.12 17.63
N PRO A 75 4.06 -13.68 18.69
CA PRO A 75 4.79 -14.38 19.73
C PRO A 75 5.69 -15.47 19.17
N GLY A 76 6.97 -15.48 19.56
CA GLY A 76 7.97 -16.46 19.14
C GLY A 76 8.57 -16.23 17.75
N SER A 77 8.17 -15.18 17.01
CA SER A 77 8.63 -14.95 15.63
C SER A 77 10.12 -14.68 15.46
N GLU A 78 10.81 -14.21 16.50
CA GLU A 78 12.21 -13.77 16.43
C GLU A 78 13.17 -14.91 16.04
N SER A 79 12.84 -16.16 16.38
CA SER A 79 13.61 -17.36 16.02
C SER A 79 13.15 -18.02 14.72
N LEU A 80 12.01 -17.60 14.15
CA LEU A 80 11.47 -18.18 12.93
C LEU A 80 12.22 -17.68 11.70
N THR A 81 12.38 -18.55 10.72
CA THR A 81 13.00 -18.24 9.42
C THR A 81 12.28 -18.97 8.30
N GLY A 82 12.43 -18.47 7.07
CA GLY A 82 11.92 -19.12 5.87
C GLY A 82 10.41 -19.40 5.90
N GLU A 83 10.04 -20.66 5.67
CA GLU A 83 8.64 -21.09 5.59
C GLU A 83 7.86 -20.88 6.90
N ALA A 84 8.48 -21.20 8.05
CA ALA A 84 7.82 -21.04 9.34
C ALA A 84 7.49 -19.57 9.66
N LEU A 85 8.40 -18.65 9.30
CA LEU A 85 8.12 -17.21 9.42
C LEU A 85 7.08 -16.75 8.41
N SER A 86 7.12 -17.26 7.18
CA SER A 86 6.13 -16.95 6.16
C SER A 86 4.72 -17.35 6.59
N GLU A 87 4.58 -18.53 7.19
CA GLU A 87 3.31 -19.02 7.73
C GLU A 87 2.82 -18.15 8.89
N ALA A 88 3.69 -17.86 9.85
CA ALA A 88 3.34 -17.02 11.00
C ALA A 88 2.93 -15.60 10.57
N ALA A 89 3.69 -15.00 9.63
CA ALA A 89 3.38 -13.71 9.04
C ALA A 89 2.05 -13.74 8.28
N TYR A 90 1.81 -14.77 7.47
CA TYR A 90 0.55 -14.93 6.74
C TYR A 90 -0.65 -15.03 7.68
N ASN A 91 -0.57 -15.87 8.71
CA ASN A 91 -1.65 -16.03 9.69
C ASN A 91 -1.95 -14.73 10.42
N TYR A 92 -0.92 -14.00 10.83
CA TYR A 92 -1.06 -12.68 11.42
C TYR A 92 -1.74 -11.69 10.47
N VAL A 93 -1.29 -11.60 9.21
CA VAL A 93 -1.91 -10.70 8.22
C VAL A 93 -3.36 -11.08 7.98
N LYS A 94 -3.66 -12.37 7.83
CA LYS A 94 -5.04 -12.87 7.66
C LYS A 94 -5.94 -12.48 8.82
N GLU A 95 -5.45 -12.53 10.06
CA GLU A 95 -6.19 -12.06 11.23
C GLU A 95 -6.40 -10.54 11.19
N GLN A 96 -5.35 -9.77 10.86
CA GLN A 96 -5.42 -8.31 10.81
C GLN A 96 -6.34 -7.79 9.70
N VAL A 97 -6.41 -8.46 8.56
CA VAL A 97 -7.27 -8.03 7.44
C VAL A 97 -8.63 -8.71 7.44
N GLY A 98 -8.76 -9.83 8.13
CA GLY A 98 -9.95 -10.67 8.11
C GLY A 98 -10.06 -11.48 6.81
N ALA A 99 -10.94 -12.47 6.79
CA ALA A 99 -11.08 -13.39 5.66
C ALA A 99 -11.34 -12.67 4.32
N ASN A 100 -12.07 -11.54 4.35
CA ASN A 100 -12.44 -10.77 3.16
C ASN A 100 -11.78 -9.37 3.11
N GLY A 101 -10.81 -9.07 3.98
CA GLY A 101 -10.19 -7.74 4.04
C GLY A 101 -11.05 -6.65 4.73
N GLU A 102 -12.18 -7.04 5.34
CA GLU A 102 -13.15 -6.13 5.95
C GLU A 102 -12.87 -5.83 7.42
N ALA A 103 -11.86 -6.46 8.02
CA ALA A 103 -11.56 -6.24 9.42
C ALA A 103 -11.20 -4.77 9.67
N ALA A 104 -11.73 -4.20 10.77
CA ALA A 104 -11.44 -2.81 11.13
C ALA A 104 -9.93 -2.57 11.35
N THR A 105 -9.22 -3.61 11.77
CA THR A 105 -7.77 -3.68 11.97
C THR A 105 -6.96 -3.58 10.68
N ALA A 106 -7.55 -3.84 9.51
CA ALA A 106 -6.85 -3.78 8.22
C ALA A 106 -6.25 -2.39 7.96
N LYS A 107 -6.92 -1.34 8.42
CA LYS A 107 -6.46 0.05 8.29
C LYS A 107 -5.23 0.32 9.14
N THR A 108 -5.24 -0.16 10.39
CA THR A 108 -4.11 -0.03 11.32
C THR A 108 -2.92 -0.82 10.79
N PHE A 109 -3.13 -2.05 10.34
CA PHE A 109 -2.09 -2.86 9.75
C PHE A 109 -1.45 -2.20 8.52
N ALA A 110 -2.26 -1.68 7.58
CA ALA A 110 -1.73 -0.94 6.42
C ALA A 110 -0.89 0.28 6.83
N LYS A 111 -1.31 0.99 7.89
CA LYS A 111 -0.58 2.15 8.43
C LYS A 111 0.74 1.74 9.09
N ASP A 112 0.74 0.68 9.88
CA ASP A 112 1.94 0.18 10.57
C ASP A 112 2.99 -0.32 9.58
N VAL A 113 2.56 -1.08 8.56
CA VAL A 113 3.46 -1.53 7.50
C VAL A 113 4.01 -0.35 6.70
N LEU A 114 3.16 0.61 6.30
CA LEU A 114 3.63 1.80 5.59
C LEU A 114 4.62 2.61 6.45
N GLY A 115 4.33 2.83 7.72
CA GLY A 115 5.21 3.54 8.64
C GLY A 115 6.57 2.86 8.77
N TRP A 116 6.58 1.53 8.85
CA TRP A 116 7.81 0.75 8.87
C TRP A 116 8.58 0.82 7.54
N ILE A 117 7.90 0.71 6.39
CA ILE A 117 8.50 0.84 5.05
C ILE A 117 9.19 2.21 4.89
N LEU A 118 8.54 3.28 5.35
CA LEU A 118 9.03 4.65 5.19
C LEU A 118 10.12 5.03 6.20
N ASP A 119 10.33 4.26 7.26
CA ASP A 119 11.48 4.44 8.14
C ASP A 119 12.76 4.00 7.39
N SER A 120 13.64 4.97 7.13
CA SER A 120 14.85 4.79 6.35
C SER A 120 15.81 3.74 6.92
N LYS A 121 15.68 3.39 8.20
CA LYS A 121 16.47 2.34 8.86
C LYS A 121 16.15 0.94 8.34
N ASN A 122 14.97 0.74 7.77
CA ASN A 122 14.52 -0.57 7.28
C ASN A 122 14.93 -0.84 5.83
N HIS A 123 15.44 0.17 5.11
CA HIS A 123 15.99 0.05 3.76
C HIS A 123 15.05 -0.62 2.74
N ILE A 124 13.74 -0.39 2.86
CA ILE A 124 12.75 -0.96 1.95
C ILE A 124 12.66 -0.15 0.66
N THR A 125 12.74 -0.85 -0.47
CA THR A 125 12.55 -0.29 -1.80
C THR A 125 11.20 -0.70 -2.37
N ALA A 126 10.63 0.18 -3.19
CA ALA A 126 9.41 -0.15 -3.92
C ALA A 126 9.71 -1.27 -4.93
N THR A 127 8.84 -2.28 -4.97
CA THR A 127 8.89 -3.33 -5.98
C THR A 127 8.61 -2.78 -7.38
N LYS A 128 7.69 -1.82 -7.46
CA LYS A 128 7.38 -1.10 -8.70
C LYS A 128 6.95 0.33 -8.39
N THR A 129 7.46 1.27 -9.18
CA THR A 129 7.07 2.67 -9.11
C THR A 129 6.48 3.07 -10.46
N VAL A 130 5.32 3.72 -10.43
CA VAL A 130 4.66 4.23 -11.63
C VAL A 130 4.21 5.67 -11.44
N ASN A 131 4.22 6.45 -12.52
CA ASN A 131 3.65 7.80 -12.52
C ASN A 131 2.20 7.74 -12.99
N THR A 132 1.35 8.52 -12.33
CA THR A 132 -0.07 8.64 -12.67
C THR A 132 -0.24 9.71 -13.74
N THR A 133 -0.92 9.37 -14.82
CA THR A 133 -1.20 10.29 -15.95
C THR A 133 -2.67 10.65 -16.06
N ALA A 134 -3.52 10.02 -15.25
CA ALA A 134 -4.96 10.22 -15.26
C ALA A 134 -5.57 9.88 -13.89
N THR A 135 -6.90 9.95 -13.80
CA THR A 135 -7.69 9.56 -12.62
C THR A 135 -7.81 8.04 -12.41
N SER A 136 -7.28 7.25 -13.35
CA SER A 136 -7.06 5.82 -13.19
C SER A 136 -5.67 5.46 -13.74
N THR A 137 -4.97 4.58 -13.05
CA THR A 137 -3.62 4.12 -13.43
C THR A 137 -3.58 2.60 -13.49
N VAL A 138 -3.12 2.06 -14.62
CA VAL A 138 -2.94 0.62 -14.82
C VAL A 138 -1.47 0.27 -14.59
N VAL A 139 -1.24 -0.75 -13.76
CA VAL A 139 0.09 -1.29 -13.45
C VAL A 139 0.13 -2.73 -13.91
N SER A 140 0.76 -2.97 -15.07
CA SER A 140 0.93 -4.29 -15.67
C SER A 140 2.11 -5.05 -15.04
N ASP A 141 2.29 -6.30 -15.45
CA ASP A 141 3.51 -7.10 -15.19
C ASP A 141 3.88 -7.22 -13.70
N LEU A 142 2.87 -7.29 -12.83
CA LEU A 142 3.07 -7.53 -11.41
C LEU A 142 3.14 -9.03 -11.17
N ALA A 143 4.19 -9.49 -10.49
CA ALA A 143 4.21 -10.85 -9.99
C ALA A 143 2.98 -11.09 -9.09
N TYR A 144 2.48 -12.32 -9.07
CA TYR A 144 1.43 -12.65 -8.12
C TYR A 144 1.93 -12.47 -6.68
N GLY A 145 1.07 -11.93 -5.82
CA GLY A 145 1.48 -11.56 -4.47
C GLY A 145 0.49 -10.68 -3.74
N TYR A 146 0.88 -10.32 -2.53
CA TYR A 146 0.17 -9.38 -1.68
C TYR A 146 0.96 -8.09 -1.57
N TYR A 147 0.32 -6.98 -1.96
CA TYR A 147 0.94 -5.69 -2.14
C TYR A 147 0.34 -4.63 -1.23
N LEU A 148 1.20 -3.72 -0.78
CA LEU A 148 0.82 -2.42 -0.27
C LEU A 148 1.04 -1.37 -1.37
N VAL A 149 0.01 -0.62 -1.69
CA VAL A 149 0.01 0.43 -2.72
C VAL A 149 0.00 1.78 -2.03
N TYR A 150 1.06 2.55 -2.23
CA TYR A 150 1.28 3.85 -1.60
C TYR A 150 1.31 4.97 -2.66
N PRO A 151 0.29 5.85 -2.70
CA PRO A 151 0.40 7.14 -3.36
C PRO A 151 1.41 8.03 -2.65
N LYS A 152 2.60 8.15 -3.25
CA LYS A 152 3.75 8.84 -2.68
C LYS A 152 3.42 10.29 -2.38
N GLY A 153 3.69 10.72 -1.15
CA GLY A 153 3.39 12.07 -0.67
C GLY A 153 1.93 12.31 -0.27
N ALA A 154 1.06 11.30 -0.36
CA ALA A 154 -0.26 11.38 0.24
C ALA A 154 -0.17 11.24 1.76
N THR A 155 -1.03 11.97 2.47
CA THR A 155 -1.11 11.96 3.92
C THR A 155 -2.31 11.15 4.39
N ASP A 156 -2.20 10.59 5.60
CA ASP A 156 -3.34 10.03 6.31
C ASP A 156 -4.43 11.11 6.48
N THR A 157 -5.68 10.77 6.14
CA THR A 157 -6.83 11.69 6.26
C THR A 157 -7.49 11.67 7.63
N SER A 158 -6.96 10.90 8.59
CA SER A 158 -7.52 10.78 9.95
C SER A 158 -7.60 12.12 10.70
N THR A 159 -6.83 13.13 10.29
CA THR A 159 -6.84 14.48 10.86
C THR A 159 -7.43 15.55 9.93
N ALA A 160 -7.91 15.15 8.74
CA ALA A 160 -8.46 16.08 7.76
C ALA A 160 -9.82 16.62 8.23
N PRO A 161 -10.13 17.92 8.03
CA PRO A 161 -11.46 18.47 8.29
C PRO A 161 -12.53 17.75 7.45
N GLY A 162 -13.65 17.39 8.08
CA GLY A 162 -14.72 16.57 7.47
C GLY A 162 -14.75 15.16 8.06
N ASN A 163 -15.92 14.53 8.07
CA ASN A 163 -16.14 13.23 8.73
C ASN A 163 -15.55 12.07 7.89
N GLN A 164 -14.23 12.03 7.73
CA GLN A 164 -13.53 11.04 6.92
C GLN A 164 -13.24 9.78 7.75
N THR A 165 -13.60 8.61 7.24
CA THR A 165 -13.43 7.31 7.94
C THR A 165 -12.20 6.53 7.48
N TYR A 166 -11.32 7.15 6.69
CA TYR A 166 -10.11 6.55 6.13
C TYR A 166 -8.88 7.03 6.91
N THR A 167 -8.07 6.10 7.40
CA THR A 167 -6.98 6.36 8.36
C THR A 167 -5.60 5.89 7.88
N SER A 168 -5.48 5.49 6.62
CA SER A 168 -4.19 5.14 6.01
C SER A 168 -4.11 5.69 4.60
N ALA A 169 -2.95 6.23 4.26
CA ALA A 169 -2.65 6.69 2.92
C ALA A 169 -2.35 5.51 1.95
N ALA A 170 -2.21 4.28 2.44
CA ALA A 170 -1.94 3.11 1.63
C ALA A 170 -3.14 2.16 1.53
N SER A 171 -3.17 1.37 0.46
CA SER A 171 -4.17 0.32 0.23
C SER A 171 -3.51 -1.03 0.10
N LEU A 172 -4.13 -2.07 0.66
CA LEU A 172 -3.67 -3.45 0.53
C LEU A 172 -4.44 -4.14 -0.59
N VAL A 173 -3.74 -4.96 -1.38
CA VAL A 173 -4.34 -5.69 -2.51
C VAL A 173 -3.65 -7.03 -2.72
N SER A 174 -4.43 -8.07 -2.98
CA SER A 174 -3.94 -9.35 -3.47
C SER A 174 -4.05 -9.41 -4.99
N ILE A 175 -2.98 -9.84 -5.64
CA ILE A 175 -2.87 -10.03 -7.08
C ILE A 175 -2.60 -11.52 -7.30
N THR A 176 -3.66 -12.29 -7.56
CA THR A 176 -3.61 -13.75 -7.78
C THR A 176 -4.42 -14.18 -9.02
N ALA A 177 -4.85 -13.18 -9.79
CA ALA A 177 -5.59 -13.27 -11.02
C ALA A 177 -5.05 -12.22 -12.00
N ASP A 178 -5.46 -12.35 -13.27
CA ASP A 178 -5.00 -11.49 -14.37
C ASP A 178 -5.27 -10.00 -14.10
N THR A 179 -6.37 -9.69 -13.41
CA THR A 179 -6.76 -8.32 -13.08
C THR A 179 -7.19 -8.18 -11.64
N ALA A 180 -6.63 -7.17 -10.96
CA ALA A 180 -7.08 -6.68 -9.67
C ALA A 180 -7.48 -5.20 -9.79
N THR A 181 -8.36 -4.72 -8.92
CA THR A 181 -8.76 -3.32 -8.92
C THR A 181 -8.90 -2.80 -7.50
N ILE A 182 -8.40 -1.59 -7.28
CA ILE A 182 -8.59 -0.85 -6.03
C ILE A 182 -9.01 0.59 -6.32
N ASN A 183 -9.61 1.23 -5.33
CA ASN A 183 -9.86 2.66 -5.32
C ASN A 183 -8.93 3.31 -4.30
N MET A 184 -8.17 4.33 -4.72
CA MET A 184 -7.35 5.12 -3.82
C MET A 184 -8.25 5.79 -2.78
N LYS A 185 -7.84 5.73 -1.50
CA LYS A 185 -8.58 6.28 -0.35
C LYS A 185 -7.94 7.55 0.23
N SER A 186 -6.79 7.93 -0.31
CA SER A 186 -5.91 8.98 0.20
C SER A 186 -6.19 10.30 -0.50
N ASN A 187 -6.03 11.41 0.20
CA ASN A 187 -6.05 12.72 -0.41
C ASN A 187 -4.62 13.29 -0.53
N TYR A 188 -4.45 14.23 -1.45
CA TYR A 188 -3.25 15.04 -1.56
C TYR A 188 -3.60 16.44 -1.05
N PRO A 189 -3.04 16.90 0.09
CA PRO A 189 -3.29 18.26 0.54
C PRO A 189 -2.70 19.26 -0.46
N THR A 190 -3.43 20.34 -0.70
CA THR A 190 -2.96 21.50 -1.46
C THR A 190 -2.74 22.68 -0.50
N VAL A 191 -1.74 23.52 -0.80
CA VAL A 191 -1.49 24.76 -0.05
C VAL A 191 -1.78 25.93 -0.97
N ASP A 192 -2.85 26.66 -0.69
CA ASP A 192 -3.14 27.91 -1.39
C ASP A 192 -2.36 29.06 -0.74
N LYS A 193 -1.45 29.66 -1.51
CA LYS A 193 -0.76 30.89 -1.10
C LYS A 193 -1.37 32.06 -1.83
N LYS A 194 -2.16 32.86 -1.12
CA LYS A 194 -2.70 34.12 -1.59
C LYS A 194 -2.06 35.28 -0.84
N ILE A 195 -1.61 36.30 -1.56
CA ILE A 195 -1.24 37.57 -0.93
C ILE A 195 -2.56 38.28 -0.63
N ILE A 196 -2.83 38.56 0.64
CA ILE A 196 -4.01 39.33 1.04
C ILE A 196 -3.60 40.79 1.14
N PRO A 197 -4.35 41.70 0.51
CA PRO A 197 -4.10 43.12 0.62
C PRO A 197 -4.57 43.72 1.91
N ALA A 198 -3.92 44.78 2.37
CA ALA A 198 -4.61 45.81 3.13
C ALA A 198 -5.62 46.52 2.20
N GLN A 199 -6.81 46.83 2.71
CA GLN A 199 -7.94 47.23 1.88
C GLN A 199 -7.84 48.67 1.33
N SER A 200 -6.65 49.26 1.20
CA SER A 200 -6.49 50.66 0.76
C SER A 200 -5.05 50.98 0.29
N GLY A 201 -4.65 50.60 -0.92
CA GLY A 201 -3.40 51.13 -1.48
C GLY A 201 -2.90 50.52 -2.79
N SER A 202 -2.80 51.35 -3.82
CA SER A 202 -2.30 51.00 -5.16
C SER A 202 -0.82 50.59 -5.17
N GLY A 203 -0.53 49.29 -5.13
CA GLY A 203 0.75 48.69 -5.53
C GLY A 203 1.79 48.41 -4.44
N ILE A 204 2.67 47.45 -4.73
CA ILE A 204 3.77 46.98 -3.85
C ILE A 204 4.93 47.98 -3.91
N THR A 205 5.29 48.59 -2.77
CA THR A 205 6.46 49.49 -2.67
C THR A 205 7.58 48.86 -1.82
N VAL A 206 8.85 49.23 -2.10
CA VAL A 206 10.02 48.74 -1.36
C VAL A 206 9.92 49.22 0.09
N GLY A 207 9.84 48.28 1.04
CA GLY A 207 9.71 48.56 2.47
C GLY A 207 8.27 48.49 3.01
N ALA A 208 7.26 48.25 2.17
CA ALA A 208 5.89 48.02 2.60
C ALA A 208 5.66 46.55 3.01
N ILE A 209 4.76 46.34 3.99
CA ILE A 209 4.07 45.05 4.13
C ILE A 209 3.30 44.82 2.83
N VAL A 210 3.42 43.62 2.24
CA VAL A 210 2.80 43.33 0.96
C VAL A 210 1.28 43.45 1.08
N ASP A 211 0.78 44.55 0.54
CA ASP A 211 -0.62 44.89 0.42
C ASP A 211 -1.02 44.66 -1.07
N ALA A 212 -1.69 43.54 -1.37
CA ALA A 212 -2.01 43.08 -2.73
C ALA A 212 -3.32 43.63 -3.35
N SER A 213 -3.69 44.90 -3.17
CA SER A 213 -5.11 45.32 -3.42
C SER A 213 -5.61 45.05 -4.83
#